data_AF-A0A1Q3WKH7-F1
#
_entry.id   AF-A0A1Q3WKH7-F1
#
_cell.length_a   1.000
_cell.length_b   1.000
_cell.length_c   1.000
_cell.angle_alpha   90.00
_cell.angle_beta   90.00
_cell.angle_gamma   90.00
#
_symmetry.space_group_name_H-M   'P 1'
#
loop_
_entity.id
_entity.type
_entity.pdbx_description
1 polymer ?
#
loop_
_entity_poly.entity_id
_entity_poly.type
_entity_poly.pdbx_seq_one_letter_code
_entity_poly.pdbx_strand_id
1 'polypeptide(L)'
;MSKFSPFDAADYLDDEETIAEYLTAALEDPNPDVFLTAVRDVARARGMTQLAKDAGLGRESLYKALTPGAKPRYDTMLKLLHALGVKLSATPVHQ
;
A
#
# COMPACT_ATOMS: atom_id res chain seq x y z
N MET A 1 -3.05 15.09 -32.90
CA MET A 1 -2.40 15.46 -31.62
C MET A 1 -2.69 14.34 -30.64
N SER A 2 -1.67 13.60 -30.20
CA SER A 2 -1.87 12.54 -29.21
C SER A 2 -2.09 13.18 -27.84
N LYS A 3 -3.16 12.77 -27.14
CA LYS A 3 -3.40 13.14 -25.73
C LYS A 3 -2.60 12.18 -24.86
N PHE A 4 -1.81 12.71 -23.94
CA PHE A 4 -1.13 11.96 -22.89
C PHE A 4 -1.64 12.45 -21.53
N SER A 5 -1.77 11.54 -20.57
CA SER A 5 -2.01 11.84 -19.16
C SER A 5 -0.80 11.44 -18.33
N PRO A 6 -0.53 12.10 -17.19
CA PRO A 6 0.41 11.60 -16.20
C PRO A 6 0.02 10.18 -15.77
N PHE A 7 1.02 9.35 -15.48
CA PHE A 7 0.80 8.03 -14.92
C PHE A 7 0.45 8.15 -13.43
N ASP A 8 -0.62 7.46 -12.99
CA ASP A 8 -0.95 7.21 -11.59
C ASP A 8 -1.11 5.69 -11.42
N ALA A 9 -0.35 5.10 -10.50
CA ALA A 9 -0.41 3.66 -10.26
C ALA A 9 -1.81 3.22 -9.79
N ALA A 10 -2.51 4.08 -9.03
CA ALA A 10 -3.84 3.78 -8.50
C ALA A 10 -4.88 3.47 -9.60
N ASP A 11 -4.67 3.95 -10.83
CA ASP A 11 -5.57 3.72 -11.96
C ASP A 11 -5.52 2.26 -12.48
N TYR A 12 -4.51 1.48 -12.08
CA TYR A 12 -4.25 0.12 -12.56
C TYR A 12 -4.28 -0.93 -11.43
N LEU A 13 -4.63 -0.54 -10.20
CA LEU A 13 -4.65 -1.43 -9.02
C LEU A 13 -6.07 -1.93 -8.74
N ASP A 14 -6.68 -2.57 -9.74
CA ASP A 14 -8.10 -2.97 -9.77
C ASP A 14 -8.36 -4.44 -9.43
N ASP A 15 -7.35 -5.30 -9.43
CA ASP A 15 -7.43 -6.70 -9.01
C ASP A 15 -6.45 -7.09 -7.89
N GLU A 16 -6.70 -8.23 -7.26
CA GLU A 16 -5.93 -8.71 -6.09
C GLU A 16 -4.50 -9.16 -6.46
N GLU A 17 -4.30 -9.73 -7.64
CA GLU A 17 -3.02 -10.25 -8.09
C GLU A 17 -2.07 -9.10 -8.39
N THR A 18 -2.52 -8.11 -9.17
CA THR A 18 -1.76 -6.89 -9.48
C THR A 18 -1.40 -6.13 -8.20
N ILE A 19 -2.31 -6.02 -7.23
CA ILE A 19 -2.02 -5.37 -5.94
C ILE A 19 -0.94 -6.13 -5.16
N ALA A 20 -1.03 -7.46 -5.09
CA ALA A 20 -0.05 -8.27 -4.38
C ALA A 20 1.34 -8.19 -5.05
N GLU A 21 1.41 -8.22 -6.37
CA GLU A 21 2.66 -8.06 -7.12
C GLU A 21 3.25 -6.67 -6.94
N TYR A 22 2.43 -5.62 -7.02
CA TYR A 22 2.88 -4.23 -6.84
C TYR A 22 3.48 -4.00 -5.44
N LEU A 23 2.80 -4.49 -4.40
CA LEU A 23 3.31 -4.41 -3.03
C LEU A 23 4.54 -5.28 -2.81
N THR A 24 4.63 -6.44 -3.47
CA THR A 24 5.81 -7.31 -3.41
C THR A 24 7.02 -6.64 -4.04
N ALA A 25 6.88 -6.07 -5.24
CA ALA A 25 7.95 -5.31 -5.89
C ALA A 25 8.41 -4.13 -5.02
N ALA A 26 7.47 -3.44 -4.37
CA ALA A 26 7.80 -2.33 -3.48
C ALA A 26 8.55 -2.76 -2.20
N LEU A 27 8.41 -4.01 -1.74
CA LEU A 27 9.17 -4.56 -0.61
C LEU A 27 10.63 -4.87 -0.94
N GLU A 28 10.97 -5.01 -2.22
CA GLU A 28 12.35 -5.28 -2.66
C GLU A 28 13.23 -4.01 -2.63
N ASP A 29 12.61 -2.83 -2.58
CA ASP A 29 13.35 -1.56 -2.52
C ASP A 29 13.95 -1.34 -1.12
N PRO A 30 15.24 -0.96 -1.02
CA PRO A 30 15.87 -0.67 0.27
C PRO A 30 15.30 0.56 0.99
N ASN A 31 14.58 1.44 0.27
CA ASN A 31 13.90 2.60 0.84
C ASN A 31 12.49 2.24 1.33
N PRO A 32 12.22 2.23 2.65
CA PRO A 32 10.91 1.86 3.18
C PRO A 32 9.77 2.80 2.75
N ASP A 33 10.08 4.03 2.34
CA ASP A 33 9.07 4.97 1.83
C ASP A 33 8.45 4.51 0.51
N VAL A 34 9.14 3.67 -0.26
CA VAL A 34 8.61 3.07 -1.49
C VAL A 34 7.45 2.14 -1.17
N PHE A 35 7.64 1.24 -0.19
CA PHE A 35 6.56 0.37 0.28
C PHE A 35 5.39 1.16 0.89
N LEU A 36 5.66 2.19 1.69
CA LEU A 36 4.58 3.04 2.22
C LEU A 36 3.80 3.77 1.13
N THR A 37 4.49 4.24 0.09
CA THR A 37 3.86 4.87 -1.08
C THR A 37 2.98 3.86 -1.81
N ALA A 38 3.47 2.65 -2.06
CA ALA A 38 2.70 1.61 -2.72
C ALA A 38 1.43 1.24 -1.93
N VAL A 39 1.52 1.08 -0.61
CA VAL A 39 0.34 0.86 0.25
C VAL A 39 -0.65 2.02 0.16
N ARG A 40 -0.16 3.27 0.08
CA ARG A 40 -1.02 4.43 -0.12
C ARG A 40 -1.71 4.43 -1.48
N ASP A 41 -1.02 4.03 -2.54
CA ASP A 41 -1.62 3.98 -3.88
C ASP A 41 -2.73 2.93 -3.94
N VAL A 42 -2.48 1.73 -3.39
CA VAL A 42 -3.49 0.68 -3.24
C VAL A 42 -4.68 1.17 -2.39
N ALA A 43 -4.39 1.86 -1.27
CA ALA A 43 -5.42 2.43 -0.42
C ALA A 43 -6.28 3.49 -1.14
N ARG A 44 -5.69 4.27 -2.05
CA ARG A 44 -6.41 5.21 -2.91
C ARG A 44 -7.29 4.47 -3.92
N ALA A 45 -6.76 3.44 -4.57
CA ALA A 45 -7.49 2.62 -5.55
C ALA A 45 -8.71 1.92 -4.92
N ARG A 46 -8.56 1.36 -3.71
CA ARG A 46 -9.64 0.67 -2.97
C ARG A 46 -10.57 1.60 -2.17
N GLY A 47 -10.17 2.85 -1.98
CA GLY A 47 -10.93 3.86 -1.25
C GLY A 47 -10.55 3.98 0.24
N MET A 48 -9.95 5.13 0.59
CA MET A 48 -9.43 5.42 1.93
C MET A 48 -10.45 5.30 3.07
N THR A 49 -11.71 5.68 2.83
CA THR A 49 -12.74 5.66 3.89
C THR A 49 -13.10 4.24 4.28
N GLN A 50 -13.26 3.37 3.28
CA GLN A 50 -13.60 1.96 3.50
C GLN A 50 -12.42 1.23 4.15
N LEU A 51 -11.20 1.48 3.67
CA LEU A 51 -9.99 0.93 4.27
C LEU A 51 -9.84 1.29 5.76
N ALA A 52 -10.04 2.57 6.12
CA ALA A 52 -9.94 2.99 7.52
C ALA A 52 -10.89 2.20 8.41
N LYS A 53 -12.13 2.00 7.94
CA LYS A 53 -13.16 1.21 8.64
C LYS A 53 -12.74 -0.25 8.78
N ASP A 54 -12.30 -0.88 7.69
CA ASP A 54 -11.96 -2.31 7.67
C ASP A 54 -10.68 -2.61 8.47
N ALA A 55 -9.73 -1.69 8.47
CA ALA A 55 -8.51 -1.77 9.30
C ALA A 55 -8.76 -1.42 10.79
N GLY A 56 -9.96 -0.94 11.15
CA GLY A 56 -10.27 -0.48 12.50
C GLY A 56 -9.45 0.74 12.93
N LEU A 57 -9.13 1.63 11.98
CA LEU A 57 -8.33 2.83 12.19
C LEU A 57 -9.17 4.10 11.99
N GLY A 58 -8.85 5.15 12.74
CA GLY A 58 -9.36 6.48 12.42
C GLY A 58 -8.79 6.97 11.09
N ARG A 59 -9.59 7.71 10.28
CA ARG A 59 -9.14 8.25 8.98
C ARG A 59 -7.88 9.11 9.11
N GLU A 60 -7.80 9.96 10.14
CA GLU A 60 -6.60 10.78 10.39
C GLU A 60 -5.37 9.92 10.70
N SER A 61 -5.54 8.87 11.51
CA SER A 61 -4.47 7.91 11.81
C SER A 61 -4.00 7.18 10.56
N LEU A 62 -4.92 6.78 9.67
CA LEU A 62 -4.58 6.18 8.38
C LEU A 62 -3.75 7.14 7.52
N TYR A 63 -4.18 8.39 7.35
CA TYR A 63 -3.41 9.38 6.57
C TYR A 63 -2.02 9.63 7.15
N LYS A 64 -1.90 9.79 8.47
CA LYS A 64 -0.60 9.96 9.13
C LYS A 64 0.31 8.74 8.96
N ALA A 65 -0.25 7.53 9.03
CA ALA A 65 0.51 6.29 8.88
C ALA A 65 1.10 6.10 7.48
N LEU A 66 0.48 6.69 6.45
CA LEU A 66 0.85 6.55 5.03
C LEU A 66 1.49 7.81 4.43
N THR A 67 1.85 8.79 5.26
CA THR A 67 2.57 10.00 4.82
C THR A 67 4.05 9.66 4.55
N PRO A 68 4.72 10.28 3.57
CA PRO A 68 6.15 10.05 3.34
C PRO A 68 7.00 10.27 4.61
N GLY A 69 7.94 9.37 4.90
CA GLY A 69 8.76 9.39 6.10
C GLY A 69 8.05 8.95 7.39
N ALA A 70 6.79 8.51 7.31
CA ALA A 70 6.08 7.95 8.46
C ALA A 70 6.75 6.66 8.94
N LYS A 71 6.61 6.39 10.24
CA LYS A 71 7.08 5.15 10.87
C LYS A 71 5.90 4.41 11.50
N PRO A 72 4.96 3.88 10.68
CA PRO A 72 3.84 3.12 11.23
C PRO A 72 4.38 1.89 11.97
N ARG A 73 3.77 1.61 13.12
CA ARG A 73 4.10 0.39 13.86
C ARG A 73 3.66 -0.84 13.07
N TYR A 74 4.34 -1.95 13.31
CA TYR A 74 4.04 -3.22 12.64
C TYR A 74 2.57 -3.66 12.78
N ASP A 75 1.95 -3.47 13.95
CA ASP A 75 0.53 -3.79 14.18
C ASP A 75 -0.41 -2.96 13.30
N THR A 76 -0.03 -1.71 12.99
CA THR A 76 -0.78 -0.84 12.09
C THR A 76 -0.64 -1.33 10.66
N MET A 77 0.57 -1.68 10.23
CA MET A 77 0.81 -2.22 8.88
C MET A 77 0.07 -3.54 8.65
N LEU A 78 0.08 -4.47 9.60
CA LEU A 78 -0.65 -5.73 9.49
C LEU A 78 -2.16 -5.51 9.30
N LYS A 79 -2.77 -4.59 10.06
CA LYS A 79 -4.19 -4.26 9.92
C LYS A 79 -4.50 -3.70 8.53
N LEU A 80 -3.65 -2.81 8.03
CA LEU A 80 -3.82 -2.22 6.70
C LEU A 80 -3.71 -3.27 5.60
N LEU A 81 -2.66 -4.09 5.63
CA LEU A 81 -2.45 -5.11 4.61
C LEU A 81 -3.58 -6.14 4.60
N HIS A 82 -4.02 -6.61 5.77
CA HIS A 82 -5.17 -7.52 5.87
C HIS A 82 -6.46 -6.89 5.34
N ALA A 83 -6.72 -5.62 5.67
CA ALA A 83 -7.90 -4.90 5.16
C ALA A 83 -7.82 -4.65 3.63
N LEU A 84 -6.61 -4.63 3.07
CA LEU A 84 -6.37 -4.60 1.63
C LEU A 84 -6.38 -5.99 0.97
N GLY A 85 -6.63 -7.07 1.71
CA GLY A 85 -6.64 -8.44 1.16
C GLY A 85 -5.26 -9.08 0.99
N VAL A 86 -4.20 -8.44 1.51
CA VAL A 86 -2.80 -8.84 1.30
C VAL A 86 -2.16 -9.38 2.59
N LYS A 87 -1.26 -10.35 2.45
CA LYS A 87 -0.42 -10.88 3.54
C LYS A 87 1.06 -10.68 3.21
N LEU A 88 1.86 -10.40 4.24
CA LEU A 88 3.33 -10.44 4.10
C LEU A 88 3.82 -11.88 4.12
N SER A 89 4.88 -12.14 3.36
CA SER A 89 5.59 -13.41 3.35
C SER A 89 7.07 -13.16 3.63
N ALA A 90 7.70 -14.09 4.34
CA ALA A 90 9.15 -14.06 4.59
C ALA A 90 9.84 -15.09 3.70
N THR A 91 10.89 -14.66 3.02
CA THR A 91 11.75 -15.50 2.19
C THR A 91 13.22 -15.35 2.65
N PRO A 92 14.09 -16.35 2.42
CA PRO A 92 15.51 -16.21 2.72
C PRO A 92 16.14 -15.06 1.93
N VAL A 93 16.92 -14.21 2.61
CA VAL A 93 17.72 -13.14 1.95
C VAL A 93 18.97 -13.73 1.26
N HIS A 94 19.43 -14.88 1.73
CA HIS A 94 20.55 -15.63 1.17
C HIS A 94 20.13 -17.10 1.06
N GLN A 95 20.46 -17.77 -0.06
CA GLN A 95 20.26 -19.21 -0.26
C GLN A 95 21.49 -20.00 0.21
#